data_AF-A0A843H235-F1
#
_entry.id   AF-A0A843H235-F1
#
_cell.length_a   1.000
_cell.length_b   1.000
_cell.length_c   1.000
_cell.angle_alpha   90.00
_cell.angle_beta   90.00
_cell.angle_gamma   90.00
#
_symmetry.space_group_name_H-M   'P 1'
#
loop_
_entity.id
_entity.type
_entity.pdbx_description
1 polymer ?
#
loop_
_entity_poly.entity_id
_entity_poly.type
_entity_poly.pdbx_seq_one_letter_code
_entity_poly.pdbx_strand_id
1 'polypeptide(L)'
;VAGKGNYRENAEETIKLLNRFKPRMILTMSTAVQDNSPLAEMRDNGEFVVPTEREMLQEELMYLENLKMDDDCLYFGAHIYNISRITKYFKYQKDMIRQLKDGIENIDKSNPGLLDTVLPRGNL
;
A
#
# COMPACT_ATOMS: atom_id res chain seq x y z
N VAL A 1 4.23 1.56 -8.39
CA VAL A 1 4.66 0.46 -7.49
C VAL A 1 6.11 0.18 -7.76
N ALA A 2 6.93 0.23 -6.72
CA ALA A 2 8.37 0.37 -6.81
C ALA A 2 9.14 -0.97 -6.97
N GLY A 3 8.45 -2.10 -6.76
CA GLY A 3 9.12 -3.38 -6.50
C GLY A 3 9.70 -3.45 -5.08
N LYS A 4 10.17 -4.64 -4.70
CA LYS A 4 10.77 -4.92 -3.39
C LYS A 4 11.93 -3.97 -3.10
N GLY A 5 12.00 -3.46 -1.87
CA GLY A 5 13.05 -2.56 -1.38
C GLY A 5 12.86 -1.08 -1.72
N ASN A 6 11.99 -0.73 -2.67
CA ASN A 6 11.90 0.62 -3.22
C ASN A 6 10.69 1.43 -2.70
N TYR A 7 9.96 0.91 -1.71
CA TYR A 7 8.72 1.52 -1.23
C TYR A 7 8.91 2.94 -0.68
N ARG A 8 10.07 3.26 -0.08
CA ARG A 8 10.33 4.59 0.48
C ARG A 8 10.41 5.66 -0.59
N GLU A 9 11.22 5.43 -1.63
CA GLU A 9 11.39 6.37 -2.73
C GLU A 9 10.08 6.59 -3.49
N ASN A 10 9.36 5.50 -3.80
CA ASN A 10 8.05 5.60 -4.43
C ASN A 10 7.04 6.31 -3.54
N ALA A 11 7.08 6.08 -2.23
CA ALA A 11 6.22 6.80 -1.29
C ALA A 11 6.51 8.30 -1.32
N GLU A 12 7.77 8.70 -1.19
CA GLU A 12 8.21 10.10 -1.15
C GLU A 12 7.81 10.89 -2.40
N GLU A 13 8.06 10.36 -3.59
CA GLU A 13 7.68 11.04 -4.84
C GLU A 13 6.15 11.10 -5.02
N THR A 14 5.43 10.05 -4.61
CA THR A 14 3.96 10.05 -4.62
C THR A 14 3.40 11.09 -3.64
N ILE A 15 3.93 11.16 -2.42
CA ILE A 15 3.53 12.15 -1.39
C ILE A 15 3.76 13.57 -1.90
N LYS A 16 4.93 13.83 -2.51
CA LYS A 16 5.28 15.12 -3.10
C LYS A 16 4.29 15.53 -4.19
N LEU A 17 3.93 14.59 -5.08
CA LEU A 17 2.93 14.81 -6.12
C LEU A 17 1.56 15.13 -5.50
N LEU A 18 1.06 14.28 -4.62
CA LEU A 18 -0.29 14.41 -4.07
C LEU A 18 -0.43 15.63 -3.17
N ASN A 19 0.58 15.98 -2.37
CA ASN A 19 0.58 17.19 -1.55
C ASN A 19 0.54 18.48 -2.38
N ARG A 20 0.99 18.44 -3.64
CA ARG A 20 0.88 19.57 -4.57
C ARG A 20 -0.53 19.73 -5.13
N PHE A 21 -1.20 18.63 -5.48
CA PHE A 21 -2.48 18.67 -6.18
C PHE A 21 -3.71 18.58 -5.27
N LYS A 22 -3.56 17.98 -4.08
CA LYS A 22 -4.63 17.78 -3.08
C LYS A 22 -5.95 17.29 -3.71
N PRO A 23 -5.98 16.06 -4.25
CA PRO A 23 -7.21 15.52 -4.83
C PRO A 23 -8.31 15.37 -3.77
N ARG A 24 -9.57 15.35 -4.22
CA ARG A 24 -10.73 15.06 -3.35
C ARG A 24 -10.82 13.59 -2.93
N MET A 25 -10.08 12.71 -3.60
CA MET A 25 -10.09 11.28 -3.34
C MET A 25 -8.74 10.68 -3.71
N ILE A 26 -8.25 9.77 -2.87
CA ILE A 26 -7.05 8.97 -3.10
C ILE A 26 -7.47 7.51 -3.07
N LEU A 27 -7.13 6.77 -4.13
CA LEU A 27 -7.30 5.32 -4.20
C LEU A 27 -5.93 4.68 -4.14
N THR A 28 -5.69 3.86 -3.12
CA THR A 28 -4.45 3.10 -2.99
C THR A 28 -4.69 1.65 -3.40
N MET A 29 -3.90 1.20 -4.37
CA MET A 29 -3.96 -0.17 -4.89
C MET A 29 -2.55 -0.73 -5.00
N SER A 30 -2.38 -1.98 -4.54
CA SER A 30 -1.17 -2.75 -4.83
C SER A 30 -1.22 -3.26 -6.27
N THR A 31 -0.11 -3.13 -7.01
CA THR A 31 -0.01 -3.68 -8.36
C THR A 31 0.07 -5.20 -8.28
N ALA A 32 -0.88 -5.87 -8.93
CA ALA A 32 -0.82 -7.31 -9.15
C ALA A 32 -0.01 -7.61 -10.41
N VAL A 33 0.78 -8.69 -10.38
CA VAL A 33 1.46 -9.21 -11.58
C VAL A 33 0.50 -10.21 -12.22
N GLN A 34 -0.08 -9.83 -13.36
CA GLN A 34 -0.93 -10.72 -14.15
C GLN A 34 -0.09 -11.58 -15.07
N ASP A 35 -0.44 -12.86 -15.20
CA ASP A 35 0.22 -13.76 -16.15
C ASP A 35 0.08 -13.24 -17.59
N ASN A 36 1.08 -13.53 -18.43
CA ASN A 36 1.18 -13.03 -19.81
C ASN A 36 1.23 -11.50 -19.94
N SER A 37 1.67 -10.79 -18.90
CA SER A 37 1.95 -9.35 -18.97
C SER A 37 3.46 -9.08 -19.06
N PRO A 38 3.90 -7.92 -19.59
CA PRO A 38 5.31 -7.53 -19.54
C PRO A 38 5.87 -7.52 -18.11
N LEU A 39 5.03 -7.20 -17.12
CA LEU A 39 5.44 -7.24 -15.71
C LEU A 39 5.66 -8.67 -15.20
N ALA A 40 4.95 -9.67 -15.74
CA ALA A 40 5.22 -11.08 -15.46
C ALA A 40 6.55 -11.52 -16.08
N GLU A 41 6.86 -11.11 -17.31
CA GLU A 41 8.18 -11.38 -17.91
C GLU A 41 9.32 -10.77 -17.09
N MET A 42 9.16 -9.52 -16.66
CA MET A 42 10.12 -8.86 -15.76
C MET A 42 10.27 -9.60 -14.43
N ARG A 43 9.16 -10.10 -13.86
CA ARG A 43 9.19 -10.92 -12.64
C ARG A 43 9.97 -12.21 -12.86
N ASP A 44 9.65 -12.93 -13.93
CA ASP A 44 10.19 -14.26 -14.22
C ASP A 44 11.69 -14.19 -14.57
N ASN A 45 12.13 -13.08 -15.16
CA ASN A 45 13.54 -12.80 -15.43
C ASN A 45 14.29 -12.16 -14.24
N GLY A 46 13.60 -11.90 -13.12
CA GLY A 46 14.19 -11.31 -11.91
C GLY A 46 14.44 -9.80 -11.97
N GLU A 47 13.99 -9.12 -13.02
CA GLU A 47 14.06 -7.66 -13.18
C GLU A 47 13.05 -6.93 -12.27
N PHE A 48 11.95 -7.59 -11.93
CA PHE A 48 10.96 -7.10 -10.98
C PHE A 48 10.75 -8.09 -9.85
N VAL A 49 10.88 -7.64 -8.62
CA VAL A 49 10.54 -8.45 -7.44
C VAL A 49 9.32 -7.84 -6.78
N VAL A 50 8.27 -8.65 -6.61
CA VAL A 50 7.03 -8.21 -5.95
C VAL A 50 7.36 -7.82 -4.49
N PRO A 51 6.91 -6.66 -4.00
CA PRO A 51 7.13 -6.28 -2.60
C PRO A 51 6.41 -7.23 -1.65
N THR A 52 6.93 -7.38 -0.43
CA THR A 52 6.23 -8.16 0.60
C THR A 52 5.00 -7.42 1.11
N GLU A 53 4.10 -8.14 1.78
CA GLU A 53 2.94 -7.52 2.44
C GLU A 53 3.36 -6.43 3.44
N ARG A 54 4.47 -6.65 4.16
CA ARG A 54 5.04 -5.67 5.09
C ARG A 54 5.45 -4.39 4.37
N GLU A 55 6.13 -4.50 3.25
CA GLU A 55 6.55 -3.33 2.48
C GLU A 55 5.36 -2.53 1.95
N MET A 56 4.32 -3.20 1.46
CA MET A 56 3.09 -2.55 1.01
C MET A 56 2.36 -1.83 2.15
N LEU A 57 2.26 -2.46 3.33
CA LEU A 57 1.67 -1.82 4.52
C LEU A 57 2.53 -0.66 5.06
N GLN A 58 3.85 -0.76 4.96
CA GLN A 58 4.77 0.33 5.32
C GLN A 58 4.66 1.50 4.35
N GLU A 59 4.52 1.24 3.06
CA GLU A 59 4.25 2.27 2.04
C GLU A 59 2.94 3.02 2.34
N GLU A 60 1.88 2.27 2.61
CA GLU A 60 0.58 2.83 2.98
C GLU A 60 0.65 3.64 4.28
N LEU A 61 1.41 3.17 5.27
CA LEU A 61 1.64 3.92 6.50
C LEU A 61 2.39 5.23 6.23
N MET A 62 3.42 5.21 5.38
CA MET A 62 4.13 6.43 4.97
C MET A 62 3.21 7.44 4.29
N TYR A 63 2.28 6.97 3.43
CA TYR A 63 1.25 7.85 2.86
C TYR A 63 0.42 8.52 3.94
N LEU A 64 -0.17 7.73 4.84
CA LEU A 64 -1.03 8.26 5.88
C LEU A 64 -0.30 9.20 6.84
N GLU A 65 0.98 8.97 7.13
CA GLU A 65 1.77 9.81 8.04
C GLU A 65 2.22 11.14 7.42
N ASN A 66 2.33 11.24 6.09
CA ASN A 66 2.98 12.38 5.42
C ASN A 66 2.12 13.14 4.41
N LEU A 67 0.99 12.58 3.98
CA LEU A 67 0.03 13.29 3.14
C LEU A 67 -0.66 14.41 3.93
N LYS A 68 -0.83 15.56 3.27
CA LYS A 68 -1.43 16.79 3.80
C LYS A 68 -2.69 17.13 3.02
N MET A 69 -3.67 16.23 3.08
CA MET A 69 -4.95 16.40 2.38
C MET A 69 -5.93 17.24 3.20
N ASP A 70 -6.95 17.74 2.53
CA ASP A 70 -8.05 18.43 3.18
C ASP A 70 -8.98 17.42 3.88
N ASP A 71 -9.71 17.87 4.91
CA ASP A 71 -10.52 17.01 5.79
C ASP A 71 -11.58 16.17 5.06
N ASP A 72 -12.09 16.69 3.94
CA ASP A 72 -13.11 16.05 3.09
C ASP A 72 -12.52 15.16 1.98
N CYS A 73 -11.20 15.02 1.91
CA CYS A 73 -10.56 14.05 1.01
C CYS A 73 -10.87 12.63 1.46
N LEU A 74 -11.43 11.81 0.56
CA LEU A 74 -11.66 10.39 0.83
C LEU A 74 -10.38 9.58 0.56
N TYR A 75 -9.88 8.87 1.57
CA TYR A 75 -8.82 7.88 1.42
C TYR A 75 -9.44 6.49 1.28
N PHE A 76 -9.17 5.81 0.18
CA PHE A 76 -9.70 4.50 -0.17
C PHE A 76 -8.56 3.48 -0.36
N GLY A 77 -8.28 2.69 0.68
CA GLY A 77 -7.33 1.57 0.68
C GLY A 77 -8.00 0.20 0.89
N ALA A 78 -9.30 0.06 0.60
CA ALA A 78 -10.06 -1.17 0.81
C ALA A 78 -10.15 -2.05 -0.46
N HIS A 79 -9.03 -2.30 -1.13
CA HIS A 79 -9.00 -3.27 -2.23
C HIS A 79 -9.10 -4.72 -1.69
N ILE A 80 -9.65 -5.64 -2.49
CA ILE A 80 -9.89 -7.04 -2.08
C ILE A 80 -8.64 -7.78 -1.63
N TYR A 81 -7.46 -7.36 -2.12
CA TYR A 81 -6.15 -7.95 -1.82
C TYR A 81 -5.39 -7.24 -0.71
N ASN A 82 -5.91 -6.14 -0.14
CA ASN A 82 -5.25 -5.46 0.97
C ASN A 82 -5.64 -6.15 2.29
N ILE A 83 -4.62 -6.54 3.07
CA ILE A 83 -4.83 -7.21 4.37
C ILE A 83 -5.50 -6.26 5.37
N SER A 84 -5.16 -4.97 5.32
CA SER A 84 -5.84 -3.92 6.07
C SER A 84 -6.73 -3.12 5.13
N ARG A 85 -8.06 -3.17 5.34
CA ARG A 85 -9.01 -2.39 4.56
C ARG A 85 -9.35 -1.11 5.29
N ILE A 86 -8.82 0.01 4.79
CA ILE A 86 -9.08 1.33 5.35
C ILE A 86 -9.83 2.16 4.32
N THR A 87 -10.99 2.70 4.67
CA THR A 87 -11.68 3.69 3.86
C THR A 87 -12.33 4.71 4.76
N LYS A 88 -11.72 5.91 4.84
CA LYS A 88 -12.21 7.02 5.67
C LYS A 88 -11.82 8.36 5.05
N TYR A 89 -12.52 9.41 5.46
CA TYR A 89 -12.12 10.79 5.18
C TYR A 89 -10.85 11.18 5.94
N PHE A 90 -10.07 12.11 5.39
CA PHE A 90 -8.78 12.53 5.95
C PHE A 90 -8.87 13.18 7.33
N LYS A 91 -10.03 13.75 7.71
CA LYS A 91 -10.27 14.18 9.10
C LYS A 91 -10.08 13.06 10.15
N TYR A 92 -10.11 11.79 9.73
CA TYR A 92 -9.84 10.62 10.57
C TYR A 92 -8.44 10.03 10.36
N GLN A 93 -7.48 10.80 9.84
CA GLN A 93 -6.11 10.35 9.54
C GLN A 93 -5.46 9.62 10.73
N LYS A 94 -5.55 10.18 11.94
CA LYS A 94 -4.97 9.55 13.15
C LYS A 94 -5.59 8.18 13.46
N ASP A 95 -6.89 8.03 13.23
CA ASP A 95 -7.56 6.74 13.41
C ASP A 95 -7.14 5.73 12.34
N MET A 96 -6.95 6.16 11.09
CA MET A 96 -6.43 5.31 10.02
C MET A 96 -5.01 4.83 10.33
N ILE A 97 -4.13 5.72 10.78
CA ILE A 97 -2.76 5.37 11.19
C ILE A 97 -2.78 4.36 12.34
N ARG A 98 -3.60 4.60 13.37
CA ARG A 98 -3.73 3.67 14.50
C ARG A 98 -4.23 2.29 14.03
N GLN A 99 -5.31 2.26 13.26
CA GLN A 99 -5.87 1.02 12.72
C GLN A 99 -4.85 0.22 11.90
N LEU A 100 -4.03 0.90 11.09
CA LEU A 100 -3.00 0.24 10.29
C LEU A 100 -1.87 -0.34 11.16
N LYS A 101 -1.38 0.42 12.14
CA LYS A 101 -0.34 -0.04 13.09
C LYS A 101 -0.82 -1.23 13.91
N ASP A 102 -2.02 -1.12 14.48
CA ASP A 102 -2.65 -2.21 15.25
C ASP A 102 -2.85 -3.44 14.35
N GLY A 103 -3.26 -3.23 13.09
CA GLY A 103 -3.41 -4.29 12.09
C GLY A 103 -2.11 -5.05 11.83
N ILE A 104 -1.01 -4.33 11.54
CA ILE A 104 0.32 -4.90 11.35
C ILE A 104 0.75 -5.73 12.57
N GLU A 105 0.64 -5.16 13.77
CA GLU A 105 1.05 -5.82 15.01
C GLU A 105 0.22 -7.08 15.29
N ASN A 106 -1.10 -7.01 15.08
CA ASN A 106 -1.98 -8.16 15.28
C ASN A 106 -1.70 -9.29 14.30
N ILE A 107 -1.36 -8.97 13.05
CA ILE A 107 -0.97 -9.98 12.06
C ILE A 107 0.36 -10.61 12.46
N ASP A 108 1.36 -9.82 12.85
CA ASP A 108 2.66 -10.36 13.31
C ASP A 108 2.51 -11.28 14.53
N LYS A 109 1.58 -10.99 15.45
CA LYS A 109 1.29 -11.85 16.60
C LYS A 109 0.53 -13.12 16.23
N SER A 110 -0.49 -13.01 15.39
CA SER A 110 -1.39 -14.12 15.06
C SER A 110 -0.84 -15.05 13.99
N ASN A 111 -0.05 -14.51 13.06
CA ASN A 111 0.53 -15.22 11.92
C ASN A 111 1.99 -14.75 11.69
N PRO A 112 2.92 -15.13 12.57
CA PRO A 112 4.31 -14.71 12.47
C PRO A 112 4.92 -15.05 11.09
N GLY A 113 5.58 -14.07 10.47
CA GLY A 113 6.22 -14.20 9.18
C GLY A 113 5.31 -14.05 7.96
N LEU A 114 3.97 -14.00 8.13
CA LEU A 114 3.04 -13.79 7.00
C LEU A 114 3.34 -12.49 6.25
N LEU A 115 3.59 -11.40 6.99
CA LEU A 115 3.85 -10.10 6.39
C LEU A 115 5.16 -10.07 5.58
N ASP A 116 6.07 -11.01 5.84
CA ASP A 116 7.35 -11.11 5.15
C ASP A 116 7.25 -11.98 3.88
N THR A 117 6.04 -12.41 3.52
CA THR A 117 5.73 -13.14 2.28
C THR A 117 5.10 -12.23 1.22
N VAL A 118 4.87 -12.79 0.03
CA VAL A 118 4.08 -12.19 -1.05
C VAL A 118 2.80 -13.00 -1.17
N LEU A 119 1.65 -12.39 -0.92
CA LEU A 119 0.37 -13.06 -1.12
C LEU A 119 0.01 -13.11 -2.61
N PRO A 120 -0.60 -14.22 -3.07
CA PRO A 120 -1.07 -14.33 -4.45
C PRO A 120 -2.16 -13.29 -4.72
N ARG A 121 -2.00 -12.57 -5.84
CA ARG A 121 -2.95 -11.58 -6.36
C ARG A 121 -3.25 -11.96 -7.81
N GLY A 122 -4.52 -12.06 -8.21
CA GLY A 122 -4.88 -12.16 -9.63
C GLY A 122 -5.38 -13.50 -10.18
N ASN A 123 -5.78 -14.47 -9.35
CA ASN A 123 -6.58 -15.61 -9.83
C ASN A 123 -8.06 -15.41 -9.45
N LEU A 124 -8.85 -14.93 -10.42
CA LEU A 124 -10.30 -15.07 -10.45
C LEU A 124 -10.66 -16.20 -11.41
#